data_AF-A0A183DJM3-F1
#
_entry.id   AF-A0A183DJM3-F1
#
_cell.length_a   1.000
_cell.length_b   1.000
_cell.length_c   1.000
_cell.angle_alpha   90.00
_cell.angle_beta   90.00
_cell.angle_gamma   90.00
#
_symmetry.space_group_name_H-M   'P 1'
#
loop_
_entity.id
_entity.type
_entity.pdbx_description
1 polymer ?
#
loop_
_entity_poly.entity_id
_entity_poly.type
_entity_poly.pdbx_seq_one_letter_code
_entity_poly.pdbx_strand_id
1 'polypeptide(L)'
;LLCPTSHPELAYLRETPLTPTQYITDVQYMEKNEYGVETRKDGRPMPVEYLLVDVPAGMPKEPHATFNISKKCYFPSENRTLIGELQVRN
;
A
#
# COMPACT_ATOMS: atom_id res chain seq x y z
N LEU A 1 -5.31 -3.09 -14.65
CA LEU A 1 -4.20 -2.71 -15.55
C LEU A 1 -2.89 -3.25 -15.03
N LEU A 2 -2.42 -2.84 -13.85
CA LEU A 2 -1.18 -3.36 -13.27
C LEU A 2 -1.38 -4.72 -12.58
N CYS A 3 -0.31 -5.51 -12.53
CA CYS A 3 -0.20 -6.72 -11.72
C CYS A 3 1.16 -6.76 -10.99
N PRO A 4 1.21 -7.37 -9.79
CA PRO A 4 2.48 -7.63 -9.10
C PRO A 4 3.41 -8.52 -9.93
N THR A 5 4.70 -8.41 -9.66
CA THR A 5 5.73 -9.25 -10.29
C THR A 5 6.46 -10.11 -9.26
N SER A 6 7.43 -10.92 -9.69
CA SER A 6 8.36 -11.60 -8.77
C SER A 6 9.31 -10.63 -8.05
N HIS A 7 9.37 -9.38 -8.51
CA HIS A 7 10.16 -8.29 -7.97
C HIS A 7 9.22 -7.30 -7.28
N PRO A 8 9.20 -7.24 -5.93
CA PRO A 8 8.23 -6.40 -5.20
C PRO A 8 8.36 -4.90 -5.50
N GLU A 9 9.53 -4.46 -5.94
CA GLU A 9 9.82 -3.09 -6.36
C GLU A 9 9.24 -2.73 -7.74
N LEU A 10 8.74 -3.71 -8.50
CA LEU A 10 8.22 -3.53 -9.86
C LEU A 10 6.73 -3.91 -9.97
N ALA A 11 6.00 -3.08 -10.71
CA ALA A 11 4.68 -3.38 -11.23
C ALA A 11 4.74 -3.62 -12.75
N TYR A 12 3.96 -4.59 -13.23
CA TYR A 12 3.85 -4.89 -14.66
C TYR A 12 2.48 -4.52 -15.19
N LEU A 13 2.42 -3.89 -16.37
CA LEU A 13 1.16 -3.68 -17.07
C LEU A 13 0.72 -4.98 -17.73
N ARG A 14 -0.49 -5.44 -17.43
CA ARG A 14 -1.06 -6.64 -18.05
C ARG A 14 -1.05 -6.53 -19.57
N GLU A 15 -0.78 -7.66 -20.23
CA GLU A 15 -0.95 -7.79 -21.69
C GLU A 15 -2.35 -8.29 -22.05
N THR A 16 -2.93 -9.11 -21.18
CA THR A 16 -4.24 -9.72 -21.38
C THR A 16 -5.26 -9.17 -20.40
N PRO A 17 -6.47 -8.82 -20.88
CA PRO A 17 -7.54 -8.33 -20.01
C PRO A 17 -8.07 -9.46 -19.12
N LEU A 18 -8.39 -9.12 -17.87
CA LEU A 18 -8.99 -10.07 -16.91
C LEU A 18 -10.46 -10.36 -17.22
N THR A 19 -11.15 -9.40 -17.85
CA THR A 19 -12.54 -9.53 -18.27
C THR A 19 -12.69 -9.07 -19.71
N PRO A 20 -13.66 -9.59 -20.50
CA PRO A 20 -13.87 -9.16 -21.88
C PRO A 20 -14.17 -7.66 -22.05
N THR A 21 -14.61 -7.00 -20.99
CA THR A 21 -14.93 -5.56 -20.94
C THR A 21 -13.73 -4.68 -20.62
N GLN A 22 -12.58 -5.26 -20.24
CA GLN A 22 -11.40 -4.49 -19.87
C GLN A 22 -10.58 -4.15 -21.11
N TYR A 23 -10.33 -2.85 -21.32
CA TYR A 23 -9.38 -2.36 -22.32
C TYR A 23 -8.03 -2.06 -21.65
N ILE A 24 -6.95 -2.51 -22.28
CA ILE A 24 -5.58 -2.28 -21.80
C ILE A 24 -4.93 -1.26 -22.71
N THR A 25 -4.54 -0.12 -22.13
CA THR A 25 -3.83 0.96 -22.80
C THR A 25 -2.34 0.87 -22.55
N ASP A 26 -1.52 1.44 -23.44
CA ASP A 26 -0.12 1.68 -23.12
C ASP A 26 0.00 2.67 -21.94
N VAL A 27 0.88 2.34 -21.00
CA VAL A 27 1.19 3.16 -19.82
C VAL A 27 2.67 3.50 -19.86
N GLN A 28 2.99 4.76 -19.60
CA GLN A 28 4.35 5.27 -19.56
C GLN A 28 4.54 6.10 -18.30
N TYR A 29 5.76 6.11 -17.76
CA TYR A 29 6.14 6.92 -16.59
C TYR A 29 7.28 7.87 -16.94
N MET A 30 7.43 8.93 -16.17
CA MET A 30 8.52 9.90 -16.30
C MET A 30 9.56 9.62 -15.24
N GLU A 31 10.80 9.44 -15.64
CA GLU A 31 11.93 9.26 -14.74
C GLU A 31 12.92 10.41 -14.89
N LYS A 32 13.38 10.93 -13.77
CA LYS A 32 14.40 11.97 -13.73
C LYS A 32 15.77 11.30 -13.66
N ASN A 33 16.61 11.54 -14.66
CA ASN A 33 17.96 10.98 -14.68
C ASN A 33 18.91 11.74 -13.72
N GLU A 34 20.15 11.27 -13.62
CA GLU A 34 21.20 11.85 -12.77
C GLU A 34 21.50 13.32 -13.09
N TYR A 35 21.21 13.78 -14.30
CA TYR A 35 21.38 15.16 -14.76
C TYR A 35 20.14 16.04 -14.54
N GLY A 36 19.09 15.49 -13.94
CA GLY A 36 17.85 16.18 -13.66
C GLY A 36 16.90 16.32 -14.85
N VAL A 37 17.15 15.62 -15.95
CA VAL A 37 16.28 15.63 -17.15
C VAL A 37 15.22 14.53 -17.02
N GLU A 38 13.98 14.88 -17.30
CA GLU A 38 12.87 13.91 -17.31
C GLU A 38 12.81 13.16 -18.64
N THR A 39 12.74 11.84 -18.55
CA THR A 39 12.66 10.93 -19.71
C THR A 39 11.43 10.03 -19.58
N ARG A 40 10.69 9.86 -20.67
CA ARG A 40 9.50 8.99 -20.73
C ARG A 40 9.93 7.53 -20.97
N LYS A 41 9.48 6.60 -20.13
CA LYS A 41 9.78 5.16 -20.21
C LYS A 41 8.50 4.31 -20.28
N ASP A 42 8.59 3.13 -20.89
CA ASP A 42 7.49 2.15 -20.97
C ASP A 42 7.22 1.54 -19.58
N GLY A 43 5.95 1.44 -19.18
CA GLY A 43 5.54 0.89 -17.88
C GLY A 43 5.57 -0.64 -17.76
N ARG A 44 6.21 -1.35 -18.70
CA ARG A 44 6.38 -2.81 -18.73
C ARG A 44 7.86 -3.22 -18.55
N PRO A 45 8.38 -3.33 -17.31
CA PRO A 45 7.77 -2.97 -16.02
C PRO A 45 8.04 -1.51 -15.61
N MET A 46 7.27 -1.01 -14.64
CA MET A 46 7.54 0.27 -13.96
C MET A 46 7.86 0.08 -12.47
N PRO A 47 8.68 0.95 -11.87
CA PRO A 47 8.91 0.94 -10.43
C PRO A 47 7.64 1.34 -9.65
N VAL A 48 7.36 0.64 -8.54
CA VAL A 48 6.17 0.88 -7.69
C VAL A 48 6.22 2.24 -7.00
N GLU A 49 7.41 2.79 -6.75
CA GLU A 49 7.58 4.10 -6.11
C GLU A 49 6.85 5.25 -6.82
N TYR A 50 6.69 5.16 -8.16
CA TYR A 50 5.92 6.15 -8.94
C TYR A 50 4.41 6.12 -8.67
N LEU A 51 3.93 5.14 -7.90
CA LEU A 51 2.53 5.00 -7.48
C LEU A 51 2.32 5.44 -6.03
N LEU A 52 3.38 5.78 -5.32
CA LEU A 52 3.36 6.06 -3.88
C LEU A 52 3.67 7.52 -3.59
N VAL A 53 3.24 7.95 -2.41
CA VAL A 53 3.57 9.26 -1.85
C VAL A 53 3.96 9.08 -0.39
N ASP A 54 4.95 9.85 0.05
CA ASP A 54 5.36 9.86 1.45
C ASP A 54 4.41 10.74 2.28
N VAL A 55 3.97 10.19 3.42
CA VAL A 55 3.15 10.90 4.40
C VAL A 55 3.91 10.93 5.73
N PRO A 56 4.16 12.12 6.32
CA PRO A 56 4.85 12.19 7.60
C PRO A 56 4.00 11.58 8.71
N ALA A 57 4.63 10.80 9.58
CA ALA A 57 4.01 10.20 10.75
C ALA A 57 4.67 10.70 12.04
N GLY A 58 3.86 10.92 13.08
CA GLY A 58 4.33 11.40 14.37
C GLY A 58 3.31 11.17 15.48
N MET A 59 3.74 11.37 16.72
CA MET A 59 2.88 11.31 17.90
C MET A 59 2.75 12.70 18.52
N PRO A 60 1.59 13.05 19.09
CA PRO A 60 1.44 14.31 19.81
C PRO A 60 2.34 14.34 21.04
N LYS A 61 2.94 15.51 21.33
CA LYS A 61 3.77 15.71 22.54
C LYS A 61 2.98 15.42 23.83
N GLU A 62 1.73 15.84 23.85
CA GLU A 62 0.78 15.57 24.92
C GLU A 62 -0.39 14.75 24.34
N PRO A 63 -0.56 13.47 24.72
CA PRO A 63 -1.56 12.60 24.12
C PRO A 63 -2.96 12.90 24.67
N HIS A 64 -3.83 13.39 23.80
CA HIS A 64 -5.26 13.51 24.07
C HIS A 64 -6.02 12.47 23.24
N ALA A 65 -6.16 11.26 23.76
CA ALA A 65 -6.88 10.18 23.11
C ALA A 65 -8.39 10.27 23.39
N THR A 66 -9.22 9.98 22.38
CA THR A 66 -10.68 9.87 22.53
C THR A 66 -11.11 8.57 23.21
N PHE A 67 -10.27 7.53 23.13
CA PHE A 67 -10.50 6.26 23.81
C PHE A 67 -9.59 6.16 25.05
N ASN A 68 -10.19 6.27 26.24
CA ASN A 68 -9.45 6.22 27.50
C ASN A 68 -9.45 4.80 28.06
N ILE A 69 -8.45 4.00 27.66
CA ILE A 69 -8.26 2.64 28.17
C ILE A 69 -7.62 2.73 29.54
N SER A 70 -8.41 2.52 30.61
CA SER A 70 -7.81 2.21 31.91
C SER A 70 -7.20 0.81 31.85
N LYS A 71 -6.05 0.58 32.51
CA LYS A 71 -5.42 -0.76 32.59
C LYS A 71 -6.35 -1.86 33.15
N LYS A 72 -7.48 -1.48 33.75
CA LYS A 72 -8.51 -2.37 34.30
C LYS A 72 -9.61 -2.74 33.29
N CYS A 73 -9.69 -2.05 32.15
CA CYS A 73 -10.64 -2.30 31.08
C CYS A 73 -9.88 -2.82 29.85
N TYR A 74 -9.38 -4.05 29.95
CA TYR A 74 -8.76 -4.75 28.83
C TYR A 74 -9.80 -5.62 28.13
N PHE A 75 -9.99 -5.39 26.84
CA PHE A 75 -10.75 -6.27 25.96
C PHE A 75 -9.81 -6.72 24.83
N PRO A 76 -9.68 -8.03 24.55
CA PRO A 76 -8.78 -8.53 23.51
C PRO A 76 -9.09 -7.91 22.15
N SER A 77 -8.08 -7.67 21.31
CA SER A 77 -8.31 -7.23 19.92
C SER A 77 -8.89 -8.35 19.07
N GLU A 78 -9.71 -8.01 18.09
CA GLU A 78 -10.38 -8.95 17.20
C GLU A 78 -9.41 -9.69 16.27
N ASN A 79 -9.87 -10.79 15.66
CA ASN A 79 -9.13 -11.58 14.67
C ASN A 79 -7.79 -12.16 15.19
N ARG A 80 -7.65 -12.40 16.50
CA ARG A 80 -6.43 -12.94 17.13
C ARG A 80 -6.61 -14.29 17.81
N THR A 81 -7.65 -15.04 17.46
CA THR A 81 -7.89 -16.41 17.97
C THR A 81 -6.71 -17.35 17.72
N LEU A 82 -5.99 -17.18 16.60
CA LEU A 82 -4.82 -18.00 16.26
C LEU A 82 -3.65 -17.86 17.25
N ILE A 83 -3.56 -16.74 17.96
CA ILE A 83 -2.55 -16.50 18.99
C ILE A 83 -3.12 -16.59 20.41
N GLY A 84 -4.34 -17.13 20.56
CA GLY A 84 -5.00 -17.37 21.85
C GLY A 84 -5.75 -16.17 22.44
N GLU A 85 -5.83 -15.05 21.73
CA GLU A 85 -6.65 -13.90 22.14
C GLU A 85 -8.08 -14.05 21.59
N LEU A 86 -8.98 -14.58 22.44
CA LEU A 86 -10.38 -14.76 22.10
C LEU A 86 -11.25 -13.66 22.70
N GLN A 87 -12.07 -13.03 21.88
CA GLN A 87 -13.14 -12.15 22.35
C GLN A 87 -14.35 -13.00 22.76
N VAL A 88 -14.63 -13.05 24.06
CA VAL A 88 -15.84 -13.69 24.60
C VAL A 88 -16.76 -12.64 25.20
N ARG A 89 -18.06 -12.86 25.06
CA ARG A 89 -19.06 -12.06 25.75
C ARG A 89 -19.11 -12.50 27.21
N ASN A 90 -18.96 -11.56 28.14
CA ASN A 90 -19.20 -11.81 29.57
C ASN A 90 -20.66 -12.19 29.83
#